data_AF-A0A1E5UZG8-F1
#
_entry.id   AF-A0A1E5UZG8-F1
#
_cell.length_a   1.000
_cell.length_b   1.000
_cell.length_c   1.000
_cell.angle_alpha   90.00
_cell.angle_beta   90.00
_cell.angle_gamma   90.00
#
_symmetry.space_group_name_H-M   'P 1'
#
loop_
_entity.id
_entity.type
_entity.pdbx_description
1 polymer ?
#
loop_
_entity_poly.entity_id
_entity_poly.type
_entity_poly.pdbx_seq_one_letter_code
_entity_poly.pdbx_strand_id
1 'polypeptide(L)'
;MDAAVGDGCDVLSVYLSMGGSTVPFYRDILAIGAVGAVEKGVFVSMAAGNNGPNASTLFNDAPWMLTVPASTVDCLIGAQVRLGNGLLFDGESVYQPDVSAAVFYPLVYAGASSTPEVRFCGNGSLSGFDFKGKIVVCDRGNGIGRIDKGAEVKRAGGVGMIIANEFPDGYSTLSDKHILPASHVSYAAAVAIKKYINSTTNPVAQIVFKGTVLGTSPAPAITSFSSRGPSLHNPGVLKPDITGPGVGILAAWPFQVGPSSLAEDSGPTFNTVSGTSMSTPHLSGVAALIKSKRPDWSPAAIRSAIMTTADPIDRSGNPILNEQHQPADFFATGAGHVNPDKAVDPGLAYDIDPGRIPDRRAVQWTARPSR
;
A
#
# COMPACT_ATOMS: atom_id res chain seq x y z
N MET A 1 -22.76 -7.10 -6.92
CA MET A 1 -22.14 -7.70 -8.13
C MET A 1 -23.23 -8.03 -9.12
N ASP A 2 -24.21 -8.86 -8.75
CA ASP A 2 -25.32 -9.28 -9.62
C ASP A 2 -26.03 -8.11 -10.33
N ALA A 3 -26.38 -7.04 -9.60
CA ALA A 3 -26.99 -5.86 -10.21
C ALA A 3 -26.09 -5.22 -11.28
N ALA A 4 -24.81 -4.99 -10.97
CA ALA A 4 -23.86 -4.42 -11.93
C ALA A 4 -23.64 -5.32 -13.16
N VAL A 5 -23.66 -6.64 -12.98
CA VAL A 5 -23.63 -7.60 -14.10
C VAL A 5 -24.92 -7.53 -14.91
N GLY A 6 -26.08 -7.43 -14.25
CA GLY A 6 -27.39 -7.25 -14.88
C GLY A 6 -27.51 -5.94 -15.67
N ASP A 7 -26.84 -4.88 -15.20
CA ASP A 7 -26.73 -3.58 -15.87
C ASP A 7 -25.73 -3.59 -17.04
N GLY A 8 -24.99 -4.69 -17.24
CA GLY A 8 -24.08 -4.88 -18.38
C GLY A 8 -22.68 -4.29 -18.19
N CYS A 9 -22.15 -4.23 -16.96
CA CYS A 9 -20.77 -3.79 -16.74
C CYS A 9 -19.73 -4.76 -17.34
N ASP A 10 -18.62 -4.23 -17.86
CA ASP A 10 -17.51 -5.03 -18.40
C ASP A 10 -16.46 -5.44 -17.35
N VAL A 11 -16.28 -4.59 -16.32
CA VAL A 11 -15.23 -4.74 -15.30
C VAL A 11 -15.79 -4.40 -13.92
N LEU A 12 -15.50 -5.25 -12.94
CA LEU A 12 -15.77 -5.03 -11.53
C LEU A 12 -14.46 -4.77 -10.77
N SER A 13 -14.37 -3.59 -10.17
CA SER A 13 -13.31 -3.20 -9.24
C SER A 13 -13.79 -3.33 -7.80
N VAL A 14 -13.23 -4.25 -7.03
CA VAL A 14 -13.71 -4.54 -5.67
C VAL A 14 -12.58 -4.47 -4.66
N TYR A 15 -12.70 -3.54 -3.71
CA TYR A 15 -11.66 -3.23 -2.73
C TYR A 15 -11.98 -3.73 -1.31
N LEU A 16 -12.82 -4.76 -1.19
CA LEU A 16 -13.20 -5.35 0.09
C LEU A 16 -12.21 -6.46 0.48
N SER A 17 -11.53 -6.27 1.61
CA SER A 17 -10.83 -7.32 2.34
C SER A 17 -11.52 -7.42 3.68
N MET A 18 -12.36 -8.43 3.89
CA MET A 18 -13.00 -8.61 5.19
C MET A 18 -11.93 -9.05 6.19
N GLY A 19 -11.71 -8.27 7.25
CA GLY A 19 -10.74 -8.56 8.31
C GLY A 19 -11.18 -9.70 9.23
N GLY A 20 -11.48 -10.86 8.66
CA GLY A 20 -11.96 -12.05 9.38
C GLY A 20 -11.23 -13.32 8.94
N SER A 21 -11.54 -14.43 9.61
CA SER A 21 -11.02 -15.74 9.22
C SER A 21 -11.39 -16.06 7.78
N THR A 22 -10.42 -16.56 7.03
CA THR A 22 -10.67 -16.98 5.66
C THR A 22 -11.64 -18.17 5.64
N VAL A 23 -12.59 -18.16 4.71
CA VAL A 23 -13.59 -19.23 4.57
C VAL A 23 -13.44 -19.93 3.23
N PRO A 24 -13.84 -21.21 3.09
CA PRO A 24 -13.86 -21.88 1.81
C PRO A 24 -14.70 -21.11 0.77
N PHE A 25 -14.30 -21.17 -0.51
CA PHE A 25 -14.92 -20.37 -1.59
C PHE A 25 -16.45 -20.49 -1.71
N TYR A 26 -17.02 -21.66 -1.39
CA TYR A 26 -18.47 -21.86 -1.43
C TYR A 26 -19.24 -21.20 -0.25
N ARG A 27 -18.53 -20.56 0.68
CA ARG A 27 -19.08 -19.71 1.75
C ARG A 27 -18.60 -18.27 1.67
N ASP A 28 -17.69 -17.98 0.74
CA ASP A 28 -17.19 -16.63 0.50
C ASP A 28 -18.13 -15.94 -0.51
N ILE A 29 -18.87 -14.95 -0.02
CA ILE A 29 -19.82 -14.19 -0.82
C ILE A 29 -19.14 -13.42 -1.97
N LEU A 30 -17.89 -13.00 -1.79
CA LEU A 30 -17.12 -12.31 -2.82
C LEU A 30 -16.66 -13.31 -3.88
N ALA A 31 -16.21 -14.49 -3.47
CA ALA A 31 -15.83 -15.55 -4.40
C ALA A 31 -17.04 -16.04 -5.22
N ILE A 32 -18.20 -16.25 -4.58
CA ILE A 32 -19.44 -16.67 -5.23
C ILE A 32 -19.92 -15.60 -6.23
N GLY A 33 -19.98 -14.33 -5.82
CA GLY A 33 -20.39 -13.26 -6.73
C GLY A 33 -19.41 -13.08 -7.89
N ALA A 34 -18.10 -13.22 -7.63
CA ALA A 34 -17.07 -13.11 -8.65
C ALA A 34 -17.13 -14.21 -9.70
N VAL A 35 -17.43 -15.47 -9.33
CA VAL A 35 -17.55 -16.55 -10.33
C VAL A 35 -18.75 -16.31 -11.24
N GLY A 36 -19.90 -15.89 -10.70
CA GLY A 36 -21.07 -15.56 -11.51
C GLY A 36 -20.83 -14.39 -12.47
N ALA A 37 -20.06 -13.38 -12.05
CA ALA A 37 -19.65 -12.29 -12.94
C ALA A 37 -18.74 -12.77 -14.08
N VAL A 38 -17.74 -13.59 -13.78
CA VAL A 38 -16.80 -14.13 -14.78
C VAL A 38 -17.50 -15.07 -15.77
N GLU A 39 -18.46 -15.87 -15.31
CA GLU A 39 -19.32 -16.71 -16.17
C GLU A 39 -20.13 -15.89 -17.19
N LYS A 40 -20.42 -14.62 -16.86
CA LYS A 40 -21.07 -13.66 -17.77
C LYS A 40 -20.08 -12.82 -18.59
N GLY A 41 -18.79 -13.15 -18.55
CA GLY A 41 -17.75 -12.45 -19.31
C GLY A 41 -17.28 -11.13 -18.68
N VAL A 42 -17.64 -10.86 -17.43
CA VAL A 42 -17.24 -9.65 -16.69
C VAL A 42 -15.90 -9.89 -15.99
N PHE A 43 -14.94 -9.00 -16.20
CA PHE A 43 -13.64 -9.09 -15.53
C PHE A 43 -13.73 -8.65 -14.07
N VAL A 44 -13.10 -9.38 -13.15
CA VAL A 44 -13.12 -9.05 -11.71
C VAL A 44 -11.70 -8.89 -11.18
N SER A 45 -11.40 -7.70 -10.65
CA SER A 45 -10.17 -7.42 -9.92
C SER A 45 -10.45 -7.15 -8.45
N MET A 46 -9.62 -7.71 -7.57
CA MET A 46 -9.76 -7.62 -6.13
C MET A 46 -8.45 -7.28 -5.45
N ALA A 47 -8.55 -6.51 -4.37
CA ALA A 47 -7.40 -6.20 -3.51
C ALA A 47 -6.90 -7.46 -2.79
N ALA A 48 -5.58 -7.67 -2.70
CA ALA A 48 -5.02 -8.82 -1.98
C ALA A 48 -5.28 -8.76 -0.46
N GLY A 49 -5.38 -7.55 0.11
CA GLY A 49 -5.48 -7.30 1.54
C GLY A 49 -4.30 -6.48 2.06
N ASN A 50 -4.46 -5.91 3.26
CA ASN A 50 -3.48 -5.02 3.89
C ASN A 50 -2.93 -5.62 5.21
N ASN A 51 -2.82 -6.95 5.27
CA ASN A 51 -2.44 -7.71 6.46
C ASN A 51 -1.07 -8.40 6.34
N GLY A 52 -0.24 -7.99 5.38
CA GLY A 52 1.15 -8.42 5.27
C GLY A 52 2.03 -7.97 6.46
N PRO A 53 3.33 -8.31 6.46
CA PRO A 53 4.09 -8.96 5.38
C PRO A 53 4.16 -10.49 5.52
N ASN A 54 3.52 -11.07 6.53
CA ASN A 54 3.60 -12.50 6.79
C ASN A 54 2.96 -13.32 5.67
N ALA A 55 3.44 -14.55 5.47
CA ALA A 55 2.87 -15.51 4.53
C ALA A 55 1.39 -15.81 4.83
N SER A 56 0.64 -16.15 3.78
CA SER A 56 -0.76 -16.57 3.86
C SER A 56 -1.70 -15.55 4.53
N THR A 57 -1.49 -14.27 4.24
CA THR A 57 -2.27 -13.14 4.79
C THR A 57 -3.24 -12.54 3.79
N LEU A 58 -3.22 -13.01 2.54
CA LEU A 58 -4.18 -12.56 1.52
C LEU A 58 -5.56 -13.18 1.72
N PHE A 59 -6.59 -12.41 1.37
CA PHE A 59 -7.99 -12.79 1.57
C PHE A 59 -8.67 -13.20 0.27
N ASN A 60 -8.51 -12.40 -0.78
CA ASN A 60 -9.15 -12.62 -2.07
C ASN A 60 -8.29 -13.55 -2.93
N ASP A 61 -8.41 -14.86 -2.76
CA ASP A 61 -7.54 -15.88 -3.38
C ASP A 61 -8.23 -16.81 -4.38
N ALA A 62 -9.48 -16.54 -4.75
CA ALA A 62 -10.18 -17.42 -5.69
C ALA A 62 -9.50 -17.44 -7.08
N PRO A 63 -9.48 -18.59 -7.78
CA PRO A 63 -8.80 -18.71 -9.06
C PRO A 63 -9.41 -17.90 -10.21
N TRP A 64 -10.64 -17.40 -10.10
CA TRP A 64 -11.34 -16.67 -11.18
C TRP A 64 -11.25 -15.15 -11.08
N MET A 65 -10.68 -14.60 -10.01
CA MET A 65 -10.45 -13.17 -9.84
C MET A 65 -8.98 -12.80 -10.06
N LEU A 66 -8.70 -11.57 -10.48
CA LEU A 66 -7.36 -10.98 -10.46
C LEU A 66 -7.08 -10.37 -9.07
N THR A 67 -6.14 -10.96 -8.33
CA THR A 67 -5.74 -10.53 -6.98
C THR A 67 -4.54 -9.60 -7.04
N VAL A 68 -4.71 -8.38 -6.55
CA VAL A 68 -3.76 -7.27 -6.74
C VAL A 68 -3.14 -6.86 -5.39
N PRO A 69 -1.85 -7.13 -5.15
CA PRO A 69 -1.04 -6.57 -4.07
C PRO A 69 -0.65 -5.11 -4.40
N ALA A 70 0.00 -4.44 -3.45
CA ALA A 70 0.37 -3.03 -3.58
C ALA A 70 1.88 -2.86 -3.68
N SER A 71 2.31 -2.02 -4.63
CA SER A 71 3.70 -1.59 -4.76
C SER A 71 3.85 -0.07 -4.76
N THR A 72 5.06 0.39 -4.48
CA THR A 72 5.44 1.81 -4.57
C THR A 72 5.51 2.27 -6.02
N VAL A 73 5.45 3.59 -6.18
CA VAL A 73 5.80 4.31 -7.41
C VAL A 73 7.12 5.06 -7.19
N ASP A 74 7.71 5.62 -8.25
CA ASP A 74 8.95 6.39 -8.20
C ASP A 74 8.75 7.85 -7.75
N CYS A 75 7.57 8.15 -7.20
CA CYS A 75 7.17 9.45 -6.71
C CYS A 75 6.80 9.34 -5.23
N LEU A 76 7.39 10.20 -4.40
CA LEU A 76 7.03 10.34 -2.98
C LEU A 76 6.96 11.80 -2.56
N ILE A 77 6.42 12.06 -1.37
CA ILE A 77 6.39 13.39 -0.78
C ILE A 77 7.36 13.43 0.40
N GLY A 78 8.54 14.00 0.16
CA GLY A 78 9.68 13.89 1.04
C GLY A 78 9.58 14.79 2.27
N ALA A 79 9.88 14.21 3.44
CA ALA A 79 10.07 14.89 4.71
C ALA A 79 11.27 14.25 5.41
N GLN A 80 12.46 14.82 5.24
CA GLN A 80 13.70 14.22 5.75
C GLN A 80 13.94 14.60 7.22
N VAL A 81 14.49 13.69 8.00
CA VAL A 81 14.92 13.96 9.37
C VAL A 81 16.42 14.27 9.38
N ARG A 82 16.79 15.50 9.73
CA ARG A 82 18.17 15.91 9.96
C ARG A 82 18.47 15.95 11.45
N LEU A 83 19.45 15.19 11.89
CA LEU A 83 19.89 15.16 13.29
C LEU A 83 20.98 16.22 13.56
N GLY A 84 21.15 16.59 14.83
CA GLY A 84 22.17 17.57 15.25
C GLY A 84 23.61 17.14 14.98
N ASN A 85 23.87 15.84 14.82
CA ASN A 85 25.17 15.31 14.40
C ASN A 85 25.38 15.34 12.87
N GLY A 86 24.44 15.91 12.11
CA GLY A 86 24.53 16.05 10.66
C GLY A 86 24.00 14.85 9.86
N LEU A 87 23.67 13.73 10.50
CA LEU A 87 23.04 12.60 9.81
C LEU A 87 21.66 12.99 9.28
N LEU A 88 21.33 12.47 8.10
CA LEU A 88 20.10 12.74 7.38
C LEU A 88 19.42 11.42 7.05
N PHE A 89 18.12 11.34 7.30
CA PHE A 89 17.31 10.15 7.03
C PHE A 89 16.11 10.52 6.18
N ASP A 90 15.85 9.73 5.15
CA ASP A 90 14.67 9.88 4.32
C ASP A 90 13.40 9.47 5.07
N GLY A 91 12.34 10.21 4.80
CA GLY A 91 11.02 9.97 5.33
C GLY A 91 9.97 10.67 4.46
N GLU A 92 8.70 10.41 4.78
CA GLU A 92 7.57 10.89 3.98
C GLU A 92 6.50 11.58 4.81
N SER A 93 5.88 12.61 4.24
CA SER A 93 4.65 13.22 4.74
C SER A 93 4.00 14.12 3.69
N VAL A 94 2.67 14.05 3.55
CA VAL A 94 1.89 14.99 2.73
C VAL A 94 1.82 16.38 3.39
N TYR A 95 1.97 16.47 4.71
CA TYR A 95 1.95 17.74 5.41
C TYR A 95 3.28 18.47 5.21
N GLN A 96 3.28 19.49 4.35
CA GLN A 96 4.46 20.24 3.92
C GLN A 96 4.31 21.73 4.30
N PRO A 97 4.41 22.08 5.59
CA PRO A 97 4.29 23.45 6.08
C PRO A 97 5.51 24.30 5.69
N ASP A 98 5.29 25.60 5.53
CA ASP A 98 6.38 26.56 5.38
C ASP A 98 6.98 26.89 6.77
N VAL A 99 7.94 26.05 7.18
CA VAL A 99 8.71 26.22 8.41
C VAL A 99 10.17 26.43 8.06
N SER A 100 10.82 27.36 8.78
CA SER A 100 12.24 27.64 8.58
C SER A 100 13.09 26.38 8.74
N ALA A 101 13.70 25.95 7.64
CA ALA A 101 14.65 24.84 7.59
C ALA A 101 15.99 25.15 8.30
N ALA A 102 16.08 26.21 9.10
CA ALA A 102 17.23 26.51 9.94
C ALA A 102 17.05 26.12 11.42
N VAL A 103 15.82 25.88 11.88
CA VAL A 103 15.55 25.67 13.30
C VAL A 103 15.65 24.18 13.66
N PHE A 104 16.47 23.87 14.66
CA PHE A 104 16.53 22.58 15.32
C PHE A 104 15.70 22.62 16.61
N TYR A 105 14.99 21.52 16.87
CA TYR A 105 14.21 21.33 18.09
C TYR A 105 14.80 20.19 18.93
N PRO A 106 14.65 20.22 20.26
CA PRO A 106 14.97 19.07 21.09
C PRO A 106 14.23 17.82 20.62
N LEU A 107 14.94 16.70 20.55
CA LEU A 107 14.44 15.43 20.04
C LEU A 107 14.29 14.45 21.21
N VAL A 108 13.12 13.83 21.35
CA VAL A 108 12.86 12.87 22.43
C VAL A 108 12.18 11.62 21.91
N TYR A 109 12.49 10.47 22.50
CA TYR A 109 11.81 9.21 22.21
C TYR A 109 10.76 8.92 23.27
N ALA A 110 9.50 8.78 22.85
CA ALA A 110 8.38 8.55 23.77
C ALA A 110 8.54 7.23 24.56
N GLY A 111 9.17 6.22 23.95
CA GLY A 111 9.43 4.93 24.60
C GLY A 111 10.62 4.91 25.57
N ALA A 112 11.29 6.04 25.81
CA ALA A 112 12.23 6.17 26.93
C ALA A 112 11.52 6.29 28.29
N SER A 113 10.20 6.45 28.28
CA SER A 113 9.36 6.41 29.48
C SER A 113 9.35 5.03 30.15
N SER A 114 9.13 5.00 31.45
CA SER A 114 8.93 3.76 32.24
C SER A 114 7.65 3.01 31.87
N THR A 115 6.73 3.64 31.15
CA THR A 115 5.44 3.07 30.74
C THR A 115 5.51 2.65 29.26
N PRO A 116 5.50 1.34 28.95
CA PRO A 116 5.74 0.82 27.59
C PRO A 116 4.79 1.38 26.53
N GLU A 117 3.54 1.69 26.89
CA GLU A 117 2.48 2.11 25.97
C GLU A 117 2.74 3.52 25.40
N VAL A 118 3.50 4.35 26.13
CA VAL A 118 3.84 5.74 25.76
C VAL A 118 4.61 5.78 24.44
N ARG A 119 5.38 4.72 24.12
CA ARG A 119 6.15 4.63 22.86
C ARG A 119 5.28 4.76 21.63
N PHE A 120 4.00 4.40 21.71
CA PHE A 120 3.07 4.46 20.58
C PHE A 120 2.35 5.80 20.47
N CYS A 121 2.52 6.74 21.40
CA CYS A 121 1.86 8.05 21.39
C CYS A 121 0.33 7.93 21.22
N GLY A 122 -0.27 6.98 21.94
CA GLY A 122 -1.72 6.80 21.95
C GLY A 122 -2.45 7.92 22.70
N ASN A 123 -3.74 8.09 22.42
CA ASN A 123 -4.55 9.14 23.05
C ASN A 123 -4.42 9.12 24.58
N GLY A 124 -4.04 10.26 25.17
CA GLY A 124 -3.85 10.41 26.61
C GLY A 124 -2.49 9.93 27.15
N SER A 125 -1.76 9.11 26.39
CA SER A 125 -0.54 8.43 26.87
C SER A 125 0.64 9.35 27.16
N LEU A 126 0.69 10.53 26.54
CA LEU A 126 1.78 11.49 26.75
C LEU A 126 1.52 12.44 27.94
N SER A 127 0.38 12.31 28.61
CA SER A 127 0.02 13.15 29.77
C SER A 127 0.97 12.91 30.94
N GLY A 128 1.45 13.99 31.56
CA GLY A 128 2.38 13.91 32.70
C GLY A 128 3.86 13.86 32.32
N PHE A 129 4.19 13.86 31.02
CA PHE A 129 5.56 13.95 30.51
C PHE A 129 5.79 15.31 29.84
N ASP A 130 7.03 15.80 29.87
CA ASP A 130 7.41 17.06 29.23
C ASP A 130 7.81 16.86 27.75
N PHE A 131 6.84 17.01 26.86
CA PHE A 131 7.03 16.99 25.40
C PHE A 131 6.91 18.38 24.75
N LYS A 132 6.71 19.44 25.55
CA LYS A 132 6.42 20.78 25.05
C LYS A 132 7.61 21.35 24.30
N GLY A 133 7.40 21.81 23.06
CA GLY A 133 8.46 22.41 22.24
C GLY A 133 9.43 21.41 21.61
N LYS A 134 9.14 20.10 21.65
CA LYS A 134 10.05 19.03 21.21
C LYS A 134 9.52 18.29 19.98
N ILE A 135 10.42 17.68 19.22
CA ILE A 135 10.09 16.66 18.23
C ILE A 135 10.03 15.30 18.95
N VAL A 136 8.91 14.60 18.82
CA VAL A 136 8.65 13.34 19.51
C VAL A 136 8.77 12.17 18.54
N VAL A 137 9.62 11.19 18.86
CA VAL A 137 9.69 9.90 18.14
C VAL A 137 8.67 8.93 18.72
N CYS A 138 7.75 8.47 17.88
CA CYS A 138 6.66 7.55 18.21
C CYS A 138 6.78 6.27 17.37
N ASP A 139 6.67 5.11 17.99
CA ASP A 139 6.63 3.82 17.28
C ASP A 139 5.31 3.67 16.53
N ARG A 140 5.40 3.12 15.31
CA ARG A 140 4.25 2.60 14.56
C ARG A 140 3.65 1.40 15.31
N GLY A 141 2.34 1.18 15.16
CA GLY A 141 1.66 0.00 15.72
C GLY A 141 0.69 0.31 16.87
N ASN A 142 0.30 -0.76 17.57
CA ASN A 142 -0.71 -0.81 18.64
C ASN A 142 -2.15 -0.47 18.21
N GLY A 143 -2.47 -0.62 16.93
CA GLY A 143 -3.80 -0.28 16.39
C GLY A 143 -4.12 1.23 16.39
N ILE A 144 -3.15 2.09 16.72
CA ILE A 144 -3.32 3.54 16.75
C ILE A 144 -3.00 4.12 15.37
N GLY A 145 -3.93 4.92 14.82
CA GLY A 145 -3.75 5.60 13.55
C GLY A 145 -2.55 6.55 13.55
N ARG A 146 -1.80 6.61 12.45
CA ARG A 146 -0.60 7.48 12.33
C ARG A 146 -0.93 8.96 12.53
N ILE A 147 -2.11 9.40 12.10
CA ILE A 147 -2.60 10.76 12.31
C ILE A 147 -2.99 10.98 13.78
N ASP A 148 -3.61 9.99 14.45
CA ASP A 148 -3.99 10.07 15.86
C ASP A 148 -2.77 10.22 16.78
N LYS A 149 -1.65 9.55 16.45
CA LYS A 149 -0.36 9.75 17.14
C LYS A 149 0.08 11.21 17.08
N GLY A 150 -0.08 11.83 15.90
CA GLY A 150 0.18 13.27 15.73
C GLY A 150 -0.77 14.12 16.56
N ALA A 151 -2.05 13.77 16.63
CA ALA A 151 -3.02 14.45 17.49
C ALA A 151 -2.60 14.48 18.96
N GLU A 152 -2.14 13.34 19.47
CA GLU A 152 -1.63 13.24 20.83
C GLU A 152 -0.35 14.06 21.04
N VAL A 153 0.63 13.98 20.12
CA VAL A 153 1.87 14.77 20.21
C VAL A 153 1.57 16.27 20.23
N LYS A 154 0.65 16.75 19.38
CA LYS A 154 0.21 18.15 19.38
C LYS A 154 -0.45 18.53 20.70
N ARG A 155 -1.33 17.67 21.22
CA ARG A 155 -2.02 17.87 22.51
C ARG A 155 -1.04 18.00 23.67
N ALA A 156 0.04 17.23 23.66
CA ALA A 156 1.13 17.30 24.63
C ALA A 156 2.08 18.51 24.43
N GLY A 157 1.82 19.37 23.44
CA GLY A 157 2.61 20.56 23.14
C GLY A 157 3.87 20.30 22.29
N GLY A 158 3.99 19.11 21.70
CA GLY A 158 5.06 18.79 20.74
C GLY A 158 4.94 19.62 19.46
N VAL A 159 6.09 19.96 18.89
CA VAL A 159 6.19 20.79 17.66
C VAL A 159 6.45 19.98 16.41
N GLY A 160 6.81 18.70 16.57
CA GLY A 160 7.03 17.78 15.46
C GLY A 160 6.92 16.32 15.90
N MET A 161 6.74 15.42 14.93
CA MET A 161 6.66 13.98 15.19
C MET A 161 7.48 13.19 14.18
N ILE A 162 8.22 12.19 14.66
CA ILE A 162 8.84 11.18 13.79
C ILE A 162 8.14 9.86 14.05
N ILE A 163 7.53 9.28 13.03
CA ILE A 163 6.93 7.95 13.13
C ILE A 163 8.02 6.94 12.76
N ALA A 164 8.39 6.12 13.74
CA ALA A 164 9.38 5.08 13.61
C ALA A 164 8.71 3.76 13.23
N ASN A 165 9.05 3.22 12.06
CA ASN A 165 8.65 1.86 11.70
C ASN A 165 9.18 0.82 12.70
N GLU A 166 8.41 -0.24 12.90
CA GLU A 166 8.89 -1.46 13.55
C GLU A 166 9.51 -2.40 12.51
N PHE A 167 10.20 -3.44 12.97
CA PHE A 167 10.91 -4.38 12.09
C PHE A 167 10.04 -4.95 10.95
N PRO A 168 8.78 -5.39 11.18
CA PRO A 168 7.92 -5.90 10.10
C PRO A 168 7.60 -4.88 9.01
N ASP A 169 7.72 -3.58 9.29
CA ASP A 169 7.41 -2.53 8.31
C ASP A 169 8.60 -2.15 7.43
N GLY A 170 9.82 -2.37 7.91
CA GLY A 170 11.02 -2.15 7.13
C GLY A 170 11.12 -0.75 6.56
N TYR A 171 11.33 -0.68 5.25
CA TYR A 171 11.43 0.53 4.45
C TYR A 171 10.08 1.07 3.96
N SER A 172 8.96 0.46 4.35
CA SER A 172 7.63 0.89 3.91
C SER A 172 7.17 2.15 4.65
N THR A 173 7.28 3.29 3.99
CA THR A 173 6.82 4.59 4.49
C THR A 173 5.50 4.99 3.85
N LEU A 174 4.67 5.73 4.58
CA LEU A 174 3.36 6.19 4.12
C LEU A 174 3.25 7.70 4.32
N SER A 175 3.02 8.42 3.23
CA SER A 175 2.86 9.87 3.25
C SER A 175 1.44 10.25 3.72
N ASP A 176 1.23 10.36 5.04
CA ASP A 176 -0.04 10.87 5.57
C ASP A 176 -0.05 12.41 5.69
N LYS A 177 -1.25 12.99 5.65
CA LYS A 177 -1.49 14.40 5.98
C LYS A 177 -1.60 14.56 7.51
N HIS A 178 -0.45 14.67 8.16
CA HIS A 178 -0.40 14.92 9.61
C HIS A 178 -0.93 16.30 9.99
N ILE A 179 -1.30 16.47 11.27
CA ILE A 179 -1.84 17.73 11.81
C ILE A 179 -0.76 18.68 12.36
N LEU A 180 0.51 18.26 12.25
CA LEU A 180 1.72 18.90 12.74
C LEU A 180 2.91 18.42 11.88
N PRO A 181 4.05 19.14 11.86
CA PRO A 181 5.26 18.73 11.13
C PRO A 181 5.68 17.30 11.45
N ALA A 182 5.61 16.39 10.49
CA ALA A 182 5.89 14.98 10.74
C ALA A 182 6.68 14.32 9.62
N SER A 183 7.36 13.24 9.97
CA SER A 183 8.09 12.38 9.03
C SER A 183 7.91 10.92 9.41
N HIS A 184 7.41 10.11 8.48
CA HIS A 184 7.40 8.65 8.62
C HIS A 184 8.69 8.08 8.05
N VAL A 185 9.50 7.42 8.90
CA VAL A 185 10.82 6.89 8.54
C VAL A 185 10.87 5.37 8.60
N SER A 186 11.81 4.79 7.84
CA SER A 186 12.07 3.34 7.83
C SER A 186 12.54 2.80 9.18
N TYR A 187 12.48 1.48 9.36
CA TYR A 187 12.99 0.81 10.56
C TYR A 187 14.49 1.06 10.76
N ALA A 188 15.28 0.99 9.67
CA ALA A 188 16.72 1.26 9.73
C ALA A 188 17.02 2.70 10.19
N ALA A 189 16.28 3.68 9.65
CA ALA A 189 16.38 5.07 10.09
C ALA A 189 15.93 5.23 11.55
N ALA A 190 14.82 4.61 11.95
CA ALA A 190 14.32 4.65 13.31
C ALA A 190 15.34 4.12 14.33
N VAL A 191 16.00 2.99 14.04
CA VAL A 191 17.06 2.44 14.89
C VAL A 191 18.23 3.42 15.03
N ALA A 192 18.66 4.03 13.92
CA ALA A 192 19.75 5.01 13.93
C ALA A 192 19.39 6.30 14.71
N ILE A 193 18.16 6.80 14.54
CA ILE A 193 17.64 7.97 15.26
C ILE A 193 17.58 7.68 16.77
N LYS A 194 17.03 6.52 17.17
CA LYS A 194 16.98 6.10 18.59
C LYS A 194 18.38 5.94 19.18
N LYS A 195 19.34 5.39 18.41
CA LYS A 195 20.74 5.31 18.82
C LYS A 195 21.36 6.70 19.03
N TYR A 196 21.08 7.65 18.14
CA TYR A 196 21.54 9.03 18.30
C TYR A 196 20.99 9.68 19.57
N ILE A 197 19.69 9.53 19.84
CA ILE A 197 19.05 10.05 21.06
C ILE A 197 19.80 9.58 22.31
N ASN A 198 20.22 8.31 22.36
CA ASN A 198 20.94 7.74 23.49
C ASN A 198 22.44 8.10 23.53
N SER A 199 22.99 8.69 22.46
CA SER A 199 24.43 9.00 22.34
C SER A 199 24.81 10.39 22.85
N THR A 200 23.84 11.25 23.14
CA THR A 200 24.07 12.63 23.56
C THR A 200 23.05 13.06 24.61
N THR A 201 23.43 14.00 25.47
CA THR A 201 22.55 14.57 26.49
C THR A 201 21.58 15.62 25.94
N ASN A 202 21.91 16.21 24.78
CA ASN A 202 21.11 17.26 24.13
C ASN A 202 20.76 16.87 22.69
N PRO A 203 20.00 15.79 22.47
CA PRO A 203 19.60 15.37 21.13
C PRO A 203 18.68 16.43 20.50
N VAL A 204 18.99 16.79 19.26
CA VAL A 204 18.18 17.73 18.47
C VAL A 204 17.96 17.21 17.06
N ALA A 205 16.84 17.60 16.47
CA ALA A 205 16.52 17.27 15.09
C ALA A 205 15.72 18.38 14.41
N GLN A 206 15.61 18.22 13.10
CA GLN A 206 14.85 19.04 12.20
C GLN A 206 14.16 18.15 11.18
N ILE A 207 12.94 18.53 10.78
CA ILE A 207 12.23 17.91 9.65
C ILE A 207 12.36 18.86 8.47
N VAL A 208 12.95 18.38 7.38
CA VAL A 208 13.19 19.12 6.13
C VAL A 208 12.19 18.66 5.08
N PHE A 209 11.25 19.52 4.77
CA PHE A 209 10.21 19.31 3.78
C PHE A 209 10.78 19.49 2.36
N LYS A 210 10.61 18.49 1.50
CA LYS A 210 11.17 18.44 0.14
C LYS A 210 10.10 18.56 -0.95
N GLY A 211 8.83 18.56 -0.58
CA GLY A 211 7.73 18.45 -1.54
C GLY A 211 7.77 17.12 -2.30
N THR A 212 7.33 17.15 -3.55
CA THR A 212 7.32 15.99 -4.44
C THR A 212 8.73 15.67 -4.94
N VAL A 213 9.16 14.43 -4.74
CA VAL A 213 10.43 13.90 -5.24
C VAL A 213 10.14 12.80 -6.25
N LEU A 214 10.72 12.91 -7.45
CA LEU A 214 10.54 11.97 -8.56
C LEU A 214 11.80 11.15 -8.81
N GLY A 215 11.64 9.99 -9.45
CA GLY A 215 12.74 9.10 -9.78
C GLY A 215 13.35 8.43 -8.55
N THR A 216 12.54 8.11 -7.53
CA THR A 216 13.03 7.37 -6.36
C THR A 216 13.34 5.92 -6.71
N SER A 217 14.11 5.26 -5.84
CA SER A 217 14.51 3.86 -5.99
C SER A 217 14.61 3.22 -4.60
N PRO A 218 14.19 1.95 -4.42
CA PRO A 218 13.60 1.06 -5.43
C PRO A 218 12.16 1.47 -5.82
N ALA A 219 11.81 1.33 -7.09
CA ALA A 219 10.46 1.57 -7.59
C ALA A 219 10.19 0.73 -8.85
N PRO A 220 9.16 -0.14 -8.83
CA PRO A 220 8.34 -0.51 -7.68
C PRO A 220 9.09 -1.34 -6.62
N ALA A 221 8.65 -1.23 -5.37
CA ALA A 221 8.94 -2.16 -4.28
C ALA A 221 7.63 -2.55 -3.60
N ILE A 222 7.54 -3.78 -3.07
CA ILE A 222 6.34 -4.23 -2.37
C ILE A 222 6.35 -3.70 -0.94
N THR A 223 5.22 -3.12 -0.54
CA THR A 223 5.02 -2.55 0.80
C THR A 223 4.66 -3.60 1.85
N SER A 224 5.01 -3.32 3.11
CA SER A 224 4.85 -4.24 4.25
C SER A 224 3.40 -4.64 4.48
N PHE A 225 2.47 -3.71 4.30
CA PHE A 225 1.06 -4.01 4.52
C PHE A 225 0.50 -4.94 3.45
N SER A 226 1.10 -5.03 2.26
CA SER A 226 0.52 -5.82 1.17
C SER A 226 0.49 -7.30 1.54
N SER A 227 -0.72 -7.86 1.62
CA SER A 227 -0.90 -9.26 1.98
C SER A 227 -0.18 -10.22 1.03
N ARG A 228 0.30 -11.34 1.57
CA ARG A 228 1.11 -12.35 0.87
C ARG A 228 0.36 -13.65 0.68
N GLY A 229 0.74 -14.40 -0.36
CA GLY A 229 0.40 -15.81 -0.48
C GLY A 229 1.26 -16.70 0.43
N PRO A 230 1.15 -18.03 0.29
CA PRO A 230 0.23 -18.76 -0.59
C PRO A 230 -1.25 -18.65 -0.17
N SER A 231 -2.15 -19.04 -1.06
CA SER A 231 -3.56 -19.27 -0.72
C SER A 231 -3.69 -20.42 0.29
N LEU A 232 -4.50 -20.22 1.33
CA LEU A 232 -4.83 -21.28 2.30
C LEU A 232 -5.87 -22.28 1.74
N HIS A 233 -6.73 -21.86 0.83
CA HIS A 233 -7.81 -22.71 0.27
C HIS A 233 -7.39 -23.46 -0.99
N ASN A 234 -6.44 -22.91 -1.74
CA ASN A 234 -5.96 -23.48 -2.98
C ASN A 234 -4.46 -23.22 -3.20
N PRO A 235 -3.59 -23.93 -2.45
CA PRO A 235 -2.14 -23.74 -2.56
C PRO A 235 -1.57 -24.12 -3.94
N GLY A 236 -2.34 -24.82 -4.78
CA GLY A 236 -1.94 -25.18 -6.14
C GLY A 236 -2.02 -24.04 -7.16
N VAL A 237 -2.64 -22.90 -6.80
CA VAL A 237 -2.70 -21.70 -7.64
C VAL A 237 -1.96 -20.57 -6.94
N LEU A 238 -0.93 -20.05 -7.59
CA LEU A 238 -0.13 -18.93 -7.07
C LEU A 238 -1.01 -17.69 -6.86
N LYS A 239 -0.85 -17.05 -5.70
CA LYS A 239 -1.44 -15.75 -5.37
C LYS A 239 -0.41 -14.90 -4.59
N PRO A 240 -0.42 -13.56 -4.71
CA PRO A 240 -1.28 -12.75 -5.59
C PRO A 240 -0.93 -12.93 -7.08
N ASP A 241 -1.71 -12.33 -7.98
CA ASP A 241 -1.54 -12.55 -9.42
C ASP A 241 -0.54 -11.60 -10.07
N ILE A 242 -0.61 -10.31 -9.73
CA ILE A 242 0.20 -9.25 -10.35
C ILE A 242 0.18 -8.00 -9.48
N THR A 243 1.30 -7.29 -9.33
CA THR A 243 1.39 -6.05 -8.56
C THR A 243 1.11 -4.79 -9.39
N GLY A 244 0.63 -3.74 -8.71
CA GLY A 244 0.42 -2.42 -9.28
C GLY A 244 0.63 -1.29 -8.27
N PRO A 245 0.53 -0.03 -8.72
CA PRO A 245 0.70 1.15 -7.86
C PRO A 245 -0.32 1.18 -6.72
N GLY A 246 0.14 1.26 -5.46
CA GLY A 246 -0.75 1.22 -4.29
C GLY A 246 -0.29 2.05 -3.11
N VAL A 247 0.81 2.78 -3.23
CA VAL A 247 1.36 3.62 -2.16
C VAL A 247 1.42 5.06 -2.65
N GLY A 248 0.96 5.99 -1.82
CA GLY A 248 1.00 7.41 -2.14
C GLY A 248 0.11 7.81 -3.33
N ILE A 249 -1.03 7.15 -3.51
CA ILE A 249 -1.91 7.39 -4.67
C ILE A 249 -2.83 8.58 -4.38
N LEU A 250 -2.71 9.63 -5.21
CA LEU A 250 -3.58 10.80 -5.20
C LEU A 250 -4.86 10.53 -5.99
N ALA A 251 -6.03 10.68 -5.37
CA ALA A 251 -7.32 10.52 -6.02
C ALA A 251 -8.36 11.51 -5.49
N ALA A 252 -9.49 11.63 -6.18
CA ALA A 252 -10.60 12.47 -5.76
C ALA A 252 -11.12 12.05 -4.37
N TRP A 253 -11.53 13.04 -3.58
CA TRP A 253 -12.05 12.85 -2.24
C TRP A 253 -13.24 13.76 -1.97
N PRO A 254 -14.33 13.27 -1.36
CA PRO A 254 -15.48 14.11 -1.03
C PRO A 254 -15.11 15.15 0.02
N PHE A 255 -15.16 16.43 -0.34
CA PHE A 255 -14.74 17.55 0.51
C PHE A 255 -15.55 17.67 1.81
N GLN A 256 -16.80 17.20 1.82
CA GLN A 256 -17.69 17.22 2.99
C GLN A 256 -17.25 16.28 4.12
N VAL A 257 -16.53 15.20 3.78
CA VAL A 257 -15.97 14.21 4.72
C VAL A 257 -14.46 14.07 4.52
N GLY A 258 -13.84 15.14 4.02
CA GLY A 258 -12.41 15.23 3.75
C GLY A 258 -11.57 15.19 5.02
N PRO A 259 -10.30 14.76 4.93
CA PRO A 259 -9.37 14.94 6.04
C PRO A 259 -9.33 16.43 6.39
N SER A 260 -9.55 16.75 7.67
CA SER A 260 -9.69 18.13 8.14
C SER A 260 -8.60 19.01 7.55
N SER A 261 -9.01 20.09 6.87
CA SER A 261 -8.08 21.15 6.52
C SER A 261 -7.96 22.04 7.75
N LEU A 262 -6.75 22.43 8.13
CA LEU A 262 -6.54 23.38 9.23
C LEU A 262 -6.94 24.81 8.81
N ALA A 263 -7.43 25.01 7.58
CA ALA A 263 -7.50 26.33 6.93
C ALA A 263 -8.79 26.63 6.16
N GLU A 264 -9.69 25.68 5.91
CA GLU A 264 -10.93 25.92 5.14
C GLU A 264 -12.12 25.13 5.69
N ASP A 265 -13.30 25.75 5.67
CA ASP A 265 -14.59 25.14 6.06
C ASP A 265 -14.97 23.91 5.20
N SER A 266 -14.26 23.68 4.08
CA SER A 266 -14.31 22.49 3.24
C SER A 266 -12.96 21.75 3.23
N GLY A 267 -12.99 20.42 3.36
CA GLY A 267 -11.80 19.58 3.20
C GLY A 267 -11.26 19.58 1.76
N PRO A 268 -10.06 19.04 1.51
CA PRO A 268 -9.50 18.98 0.16
C PRO A 268 -10.35 18.07 -0.74
N THR A 269 -10.48 18.42 -2.02
CA THR A 269 -11.17 17.62 -3.05
C THR A 269 -10.34 16.45 -3.56
N PHE A 270 -9.09 16.32 -3.09
CA PHE A 270 -8.19 15.21 -3.37
C PHE A 270 -7.52 14.74 -2.09
N ASN A 271 -7.16 13.46 -2.05
CA ASN A 271 -6.43 12.87 -0.94
C ASN A 271 -5.40 11.86 -1.45
N THR A 272 -4.31 11.73 -0.71
CA THR A 272 -3.27 10.73 -0.96
C THR A 272 -3.42 9.60 0.04
N VAL A 273 -3.65 8.39 -0.46
CA VAL A 273 -3.87 7.20 0.38
C VAL A 273 -3.08 6.01 -0.16
N SER A 274 -2.90 5.01 0.70
CA SER A 274 -2.16 3.80 0.36
C SER A 274 -2.96 2.57 0.74
N GLY A 275 -2.86 1.52 -0.06
CA GLY A 275 -3.55 0.26 0.14
C GLY A 275 -3.58 -0.57 -1.13
N THR A 276 -3.78 -1.88 -0.99
CA THR A 276 -4.15 -2.74 -2.13
C THR A 276 -5.44 -2.28 -2.80
N SER A 277 -6.33 -1.64 -2.04
CA SER A 277 -7.51 -0.93 -2.52
C SER A 277 -7.21 0.15 -3.58
N MET A 278 -6.01 0.73 -3.60
CA MET A 278 -5.59 1.72 -4.60
C MET A 278 -4.96 1.04 -5.83
N SER A 279 -4.35 -0.13 -5.67
CA SER A 279 -3.81 -0.92 -6.78
C SER A 279 -4.89 -1.58 -7.61
N THR A 280 -5.95 -2.08 -6.97
CA THR A 280 -7.09 -2.70 -7.67
C THR A 280 -7.66 -1.85 -8.79
N PRO A 281 -8.06 -0.57 -8.60
CA PRO A 281 -8.62 0.25 -9.66
C PRO A 281 -7.64 0.56 -10.79
N HIS A 282 -6.32 0.61 -10.53
CA HIS A 282 -5.33 0.71 -11.63
C HIS A 282 -5.44 -0.50 -12.56
N LEU A 283 -5.45 -1.70 -12.00
CA LEU A 283 -5.58 -2.94 -12.79
C LEU A 283 -6.97 -3.11 -13.42
N SER A 284 -8.03 -2.62 -12.77
CA SER A 284 -9.36 -2.55 -13.38
C SER A 284 -9.35 -1.65 -14.62
N GLY A 285 -8.67 -0.50 -14.55
CA GLY A 285 -8.52 0.42 -15.68
C GLY A 285 -7.75 -0.20 -16.85
N VAL A 286 -6.66 -0.91 -16.56
CA VAL A 286 -5.89 -1.65 -17.58
C VAL A 286 -6.76 -2.73 -18.22
N ALA A 287 -7.51 -3.51 -17.43
CA ALA A 287 -8.43 -4.52 -17.95
C ALA A 287 -9.52 -3.90 -18.84
N ALA A 288 -10.10 -2.77 -18.44
CA ALA A 288 -11.10 -2.04 -19.23
C ALA A 288 -10.51 -1.53 -20.57
N LEU A 289 -9.27 -1.02 -20.55
CA LEU A 289 -8.57 -0.59 -21.76
C LEU A 289 -8.36 -1.78 -22.73
N ILE A 290 -7.93 -2.93 -22.22
CA ILE A 290 -7.78 -4.15 -23.03
C ILE A 290 -9.13 -4.57 -23.60
N LYS A 291 -10.19 -4.64 -22.77
CA LYS A 291 -11.55 -5.00 -23.21
C LYS A 291 -12.08 -4.07 -24.30
N SER A 292 -11.76 -2.77 -24.24
CA SER A 292 -12.16 -1.81 -25.29
C SER A 292 -11.52 -2.11 -26.65
N LYS A 293 -10.29 -2.65 -26.66
CA LYS A 293 -9.56 -3.03 -27.89
C LYS A 293 -9.83 -4.47 -28.31
N ARG A 294 -10.21 -5.34 -27.37
CA ARG A 294 -10.49 -6.76 -27.55
C ARG A 294 -11.84 -7.13 -26.92
N PRO A 295 -12.97 -6.68 -27.50
CA PRO A 295 -14.29 -6.86 -26.87
C PRO A 295 -14.72 -8.33 -26.73
N ASP A 296 -14.18 -9.20 -27.58
CA ASP A 296 -14.44 -10.63 -27.64
C ASP A 296 -13.61 -11.45 -26.64
N TRP A 297 -12.60 -10.85 -26.01
CA TRP A 297 -11.75 -11.55 -25.05
C TRP A 297 -12.50 -11.88 -23.77
N SER A 298 -12.27 -13.11 -23.30
CA SER A 298 -12.74 -13.58 -22.00
C SER A 298 -12.01 -12.84 -20.85
N PRO A 299 -12.59 -12.82 -19.64
CA PRO A 299 -11.88 -12.36 -18.45
C PRO A 299 -10.53 -13.06 -18.23
N ALA A 300 -10.43 -14.35 -18.56
CA ALA A 300 -9.21 -15.12 -18.41
C ALA A 300 -8.13 -14.72 -19.44
N ALA A 301 -8.52 -14.45 -20.68
CA ALA A 301 -7.61 -13.94 -21.71
C ALA A 301 -7.05 -12.56 -21.32
N ILE A 302 -7.90 -11.66 -20.80
CA ILE A 302 -7.47 -10.34 -20.30
C ILE A 302 -6.52 -10.49 -19.11
N ARG A 303 -6.84 -11.36 -18.15
CA ARG A 303 -5.96 -11.64 -17.01
C ARG A 303 -4.62 -12.21 -17.46
N SER A 304 -4.65 -13.17 -18.38
CA SER A 304 -3.44 -13.76 -18.95
C SER A 304 -2.58 -12.68 -19.58
N ALA A 305 -3.16 -11.82 -20.42
CA ALA A 305 -2.43 -10.75 -21.09
C ALA A 305 -1.74 -9.83 -20.08
N ILE A 306 -2.46 -9.40 -19.04
CA ILE A 306 -1.91 -8.57 -17.96
C ILE A 306 -0.74 -9.27 -17.24
N MET A 307 -0.89 -10.56 -16.92
CA MET A 307 0.11 -11.31 -16.15
C MET A 307 1.35 -11.70 -16.98
N THR A 308 1.17 -12.20 -18.20
CA THR A 308 2.29 -12.70 -19.02
C THR A 308 3.17 -11.58 -19.57
N THR A 309 2.69 -10.34 -19.55
CA THR A 309 3.44 -9.16 -19.98
C THR A 309 3.92 -8.27 -18.83
N ALA A 310 3.73 -8.71 -17.59
CA ALA A 310 4.20 -7.99 -16.42
C ALA A 310 5.73 -7.86 -16.41
N ASP A 311 6.24 -6.77 -15.84
CA ASP A 311 7.67 -6.55 -15.66
C ASP A 311 8.12 -7.14 -14.31
N PRO A 312 9.03 -8.14 -14.28
CA PRO A 312 9.50 -8.76 -13.03
C PRO A 312 10.60 -7.95 -12.34
N ILE A 313 10.99 -6.82 -12.92
CA ILE A 313 12.10 -5.97 -12.48
C ILE A 313 11.62 -4.56 -12.19
N ASP A 314 12.37 -3.85 -11.37
CA ASP A 314 12.18 -2.44 -11.08
C ASP A 314 12.66 -1.55 -12.24
N ARG A 315 12.42 -0.24 -12.13
CA ARG A 315 12.84 0.74 -13.16
C ARG A 315 14.35 0.77 -13.40
N SER A 316 15.14 0.30 -12.43
CA SER A 316 16.61 0.27 -12.48
C SER A 316 17.13 -1.05 -13.08
N GLY A 317 16.23 -1.96 -13.49
CA GLY A 317 16.58 -3.26 -14.04
C GLY A 317 16.91 -4.33 -12.99
N ASN A 318 16.69 -4.05 -11.71
CA ASN A 318 16.92 -4.99 -10.61
C ASN A 318 15.65 -5.77 -10.27
N PRO A 319 15.73 -6.92 -9.57
CA PRO A 319 14.54 -7.58 -9.06
C PRO A 319 13.68 -6.64 -8.20
N ILE A 320 12.35 -6.73 -8.32
CA ILE A 320 11.44 -6.02 -7.42
C ILE A 320 11.74 -6.43 -5.98
N LEU A 321 11.86 -5.45 -5.08
CA LEU A 321 12.21 -5.69 -3.68
C LEU A 321 10.97 -5.76 -2.78
N ASN A 322 11.09 -6.43 -1.64
CA ASN A 322 10.10 -6.45 -0.56
C ASN A 322 10.34 -5.31 0.43
N GLU A 323 9.55 -5.27 1.50
CA GLU A 323 9.61 -4.22 2.51
C GLU A 323 10.96 -4.16 3.24
N GLN A 324 11.74 -5.25 3.19
CA GLN A 324 13.08 -5.35 3.79
C GLN A 324 14.21 -5.08 2.80
N HIS A 325 13.89 -4.60 1.61
CA HIS A 325 14.83 -4.40 0.50
C HIS A 325 15.56 -5.70 0.10
N GLN A 326 14.91 -6.85 0.29
CA GLN A 326 15.34 -8.13 -0.26
C GLN A 326 14.54 -8.43 -1.54
N PRO A 327 15.04 -9.24 -2.47
CA PRO A 327 14.26 -9.66 -3.63
C PRO A 327 12.91 -10.24 -3.20
N ALA A 328 11.82 -9.68 -3.73
CA ALA A 328 10.48 -10.14 -3.42
C ALA A 328 10.20 -11.46 -4.14
N ASP A 329 9.53 -12.37 -3.44
CA ASP A 329 9.13 -13.64 -4.02
C ASP A 329 7.82 -13.53 -4.83
N PHE A 330 7.39 -14.64 -5.41
CA PHE A 330 6.15 -14.72 -6.17
C PHE A 330 4.89 -14.63 -5.29
N PHE A 331 4.98 -14.96 -3.99
CA PHE A 331 3.89 -14.76 -3.03
C PHE A 331 3.73 -13.30 -2.59
N ALA A 332 4.66 -12.44 -3.01
CA ALA A 332 4.63 -10.99 -2.84
C ALA A 332 4.22 -10.25 -4.11
N THR A 333 4.79 -10.63 -5.26
CA THR A 333 4.70 -9.88 -6.52
C THR A 333 3.70 -10.46 -7.52
N GLY A 334 3.37 -11.75 -7.41
CA GLY A 334 2.72 -12.47 -8.49
C GLY A 334 3.61 -12.52 -9.73
N ALA A 335 3.07 -12.18 -10.90
CA ALA A 335 3.81 -12.17 -12.16
C ALA A 335 4.82 -11.01 -12.29
N GLY A 336 4.71 -9.97 -11.46
CA GLY A 336 5.51 -8.75 -11.58
C GLY A 336 4.64 -7.49 -11.54
N HIS A 337 5.21 -6.35 -11.92
CA HIS A 337 4.49 -5.08 -12.01
C HIS A 337 3.75 -4.94 -13.34
N VAL A 338 2.54 -4.40 -13.31
CA VAL A 338 1.72 -4.20 -14.50
C VAL A 338 2.43 -3.35 -15.58
N ASN A 339 2.39 -3.84 -16.82
CA ASN A 339 2.82 -3.08 -18.00
C ASN A 339 1.63 -2.95 -18.98
N PRO A 340 0.89 -1.83 -18.94
CA PRO A 340 -0.31 -1.66 -19.77
C PRO A 340 -0.01 -1.69 -21.28
N ASP A 341 1.13 -1.16 -21.71
CA ASP A 341 1.49 -1.06 -23.13
C ASP A 341 1.71 -2.43 -23.75
N LYS A 342 2.43 -3.32 -23.04
CA LYS A 342 2.64 -4.70 -23.49
C LYS A 342 1.36 -5.54 -23.39
N ALA A 343 0.53 -5.30 -22.38
CA ALA A 343 -0.67 -6.11 -22.12
C ALA A 343 -1.75 -6.00 -23.23
N VAL A 344 -1.72 -4.94 -24.05
CA VAL A 344 -2.64 -4.78 -25.18
C VAL A 344 -2.31 -5.74 -26.34
N ASP A 345 -1.05 -6.17 -26.47
CA ASP A 345 -0.60 -7.12 -27.49
C ASP A 345 0.34 -8.18 -26.88
N PRO A 346 -0.21 -9.14 -26.10
CA PRO A 346 0.57 -10.12 -25.36
C PRO A 346 1.16 -11.23 -26.25
N GLY A 347 0.86 -11.24 -27.55
CA GLY A 347 1.19 -12.34 -28.47
C GLY A 347 0.30 -13.57 -28.25
N LEU A 348 0.36 -14.18 -27.07
CA LEU A 348 -0.42 -15.36 -26.66
C LEU A 348 -1.17 -15.09 -25.35
N ALA A 349 -2.39 -15.62 -25.25
CA ALA A 349 -3.16 -15.63 -24.01
C ALA A 349 -3.55 -17.06 -23.61
N TYR A 350 -3.42 -17.37 -22.32
CA TYR A 350 -3.95 -18.58 -21.70
C TYR A 350 -5.42 -18.36 -21.36
N ASP A 351 -6.29 -18.93 -22.17
CA ASP A 351 -7.74 -18.76 -22.05
C ASP A 351 -8.41 -20.00 -21.46
N ILE A 352 -9.54 -19.79 -20.77
CA ILE A 352 -10.43 -20.83 -20.27
C ILE A 352 -11.87 -20.41 -20.56
N ASP A 353 -12.68 -21.36 -21.01
CA ASP A 353 -14.12 -21.19 -21.12
C ASP A 353 -14.71 -20.86 -19.73
N PRO A 354 -15.41 -19.72 -19.56
CA PRO A 354 -16.02 -19.34 -18.29
C PRO A 354 -16.93 -20.43 -17.70
N GLY A 355 -17.63 -21.21 -18.54
CA GLY A 355 -18.48 -22.31 -18.09
C GLY A 355 -17.73 -23.50 -17.48
N ARG A 356 -16.39 -23.55 -17.61
CA ARG A 356 -15.53 -24.61 -17.06
C ARG A 356 -14.90 -24.25 -15.72
N ILE A 357 -15.07 -23.02 -15.23
CA ILE A 357 -14.53 -22.59 -13.93
C ILE A 357 -15.05 -23.44 -12.75
N PRO A 358 -16.33 -23.88 -12.73
CA PRO A 358 -16.83 -24.76 -11.66
C PRO A 358 -16.35 -26.22 -11.77
N ASP A 359 -15.93 -26.69 -12.95
CA ASP A 359 -15.60 -28.10 -13.19
C ASP A 359 -14.11 -28.38 -12.96
N ARG A 360 -13.77 -28.79 -11.74
CA ARG A 360 -12.39 -29.08 -11.28
C ARG A 360 -11.72 -30.29 -11.96
N ARG A 361 -12.36 -30.96 -12.94
CA ARG A 361 -11.87 -32.25 -13.46
C ARG A 361 -10.98 -32.18 -14.70
N ALA A 362 -10.92 -31.06 -15.42
CA ALA A 362 -9.92 -30.84 -16.47
C ALA A 362 -9.95 -29.38 -16.95
N VAL A 363 -9.23 -28.50 -16.28
CA VAL A 363 -8.97 -27.15 -16.82
C VAL A 363 -7.95 -27.29 -17.96
N GLN A 364 -8.45 -27.39 -19.19
CA GLN A 364 -7.63 -27.25 -20.38
C GLN A 364 -7.51 -25.75 -20.70
N TRP A 365 -6.35 -25.18 -20.38
CA TRP A 365 -5.98 -23.86 -20.88
C TRP A 365 -5.72 -23.95 -22.38
N THR A 366 -6.37 -23.10 -23.16
CA THR A 366 -6.07 -22.97 -24.59
C THR A 366 -5.21 -21.75 -24.82
N ALA A 367 -4.01 -21.94 -25.39
CA ALA A 367 -3.23 -20.82 -25.89
C ALA A 367 -3.87 -20.32 -27.19
N ARG A 368 -4.33 -19.07 -27.20
CA ARG A 368 -4.89 -18.44 -28.39
C ARG A 368 -3.96 -17.33 -28.91
N PRO A 369 -3.74 -17.23 -30.23
CA PRO A 369 -3.12 -16.06 -30.82
C PRO A 369 -3.91 -14.81 -30.46
N SER A 370 -3.20 -13.72 -30.20
CA SER A 370 -3.79 -12.40 -29.91
C SER A 370 -4.40 -11.70 -31.14
N ARG A 371 -4.23 -12.26 -32.34
CA ARG A 371 -4.68 -11.68 -33.62
C ARG A 371 -5.93 -12.35 -34.16
#